data_AF-X1FBR7-F1
#
_entry.id   AF-X1FBR7-F1
#
_cell.length_a   1.000
_cell.length_b   1.000
_cell.length_c   1.000
_cell.angle_alpha   90.00
_cell.angle_beta   90.00
_cell.angle_gamma   90.00
#
_symmetry.space_group_name_H-M   'P 1'
#
loop_
_entity.id
_entity.type
_entity.pdbx_description
1 polymer ?
#
loop_
_entity_poly.entity_id
_entity_poly.type
_entity_poly.pdbx_seq_one_letter_code
_entity_poly.pdbx_strand_id
1 'polypeptide(L)'
;EKTTKWRVVVEQWLARIAGGFWEGGSHHGKLKELLDLLMGELSKQAVIVWFKYNLEIQAVATALRKAGITSRRILGSVSPDERERIRKAWIRERFEVLLIQLKCGKQGIDYSHADTAMYYSNTWDPEDRYQSEARIEHPEKRRPLLYLDLVAADTVDEDLIDALRAKKLESRYFLRRLLNRTRVRHLKGSEQ
;
A
#
# COMPACT_ATOMS: atom_id res chain seq x y z
N GLU A 1 -29.36 -15.39 6.94
CA GLU A 1 -28.73 -14.14 6.44
C GLU A 1 -28.01 -13.26 7.48
N LYS A 2 -28.08 -13.50 8.80
CA LYS A 2 -27.33 -12.68 9.79
C LYS A 2 -25.82 -12.99 9.88
N THR A 3 -25.35 -14.08 9.28
CA THR A 3 -23.99 -14.61 9.44
C THR A 3 -22.91 -13.77 8.73
N THR A 4 -23.25 -13.09 7.63
CA THR A 4 -22.29 -12.37 6.79
C THR A 4 -21.84 -11.04 7.41
N LYS A 5 -22.75 -10.32 8.09
CA LYS A 5 -22.41 -9.04 8.75
C LYS A 5 -21.37 -9.21 9.85
N TRP A 6 -21.47 -10.27 10.65
CA TRP A 6 -20.52 -10.53 11.73
C TRP A 6 -19.14 -10.92 11.23
N ARG A 7 -19.05 -11.66 10.12
CA ARG A 7 -17.76 -12.08 9.54
C ARG A 7 -16.90 -10.88 9.14
N VAL A 8 -17.49 -9.88 8.49
CA VAL A 8 -16.78 -8.65 8.08
C VAL A 8 -16.31 -7.84 9.29
N VAL A 9 -17.12 -7.75 10.35
CA VAL A 9 -16.74 -7.03 11.57
C VAL A 9 -15.60 -7.73 12.30
N VAL A 10 -15.68 -9.06 12.47
CA VAL A 10 -14.61 -9.86 13.10
C VAL A 10 -13.31 -9.74 12.33
N GLU A 11 -13.35 -9.85 11.00
CA GLU A 11 -12.18 -9.70 10.16
C GLU A 11 -11.57 -8.30 10.26
N GLN A 12 -12.39 -7.24 10.29
CA GLN A 12 -11.90 -5.88 10.54
C GLN A 12 -11.23 -5.74 11.91
N TRP A 13 -11.73 -6.44 12.93
CA TRP A 13 -11.13 -6.44 14.27
C TRP A 13 -9.81 -7.19 14.28
N LEU A 14 -9.76 -8.39 13.70
CA LEU A 14 -8.53 -9.18 13.59
C LEU A 14 -7.45 -8.44 12.81
N ALA A 15 -7.79 -7.78 11.70
CA ALA A 15 -6.85 -6.99 10.92
C ALA A 15 -6.30 -5.79 11.71
N ARG A 16 -7.14 -5.15 12.53
CA ARG A 16 -6.70 -4.06 13.42
C ARG A 16 -5.79 -4.57 14.53
N ILE A 17 -6.12 -5.72 15.14
CA ILE A 17 -5.29 -6.39 16.13
C ILE A 17 -3.93 -6.72 15.52
N ALA A 18 -3.88 -7.34 14.33
CA ALA A 18 -2.64 -7.65 13.61
C ALA A 18 -1.82 -6.39 13.24
N GLY A 19 -2.50 -5.28 12.92
CA GLY A 19 -1.89 -3.96 12.75
C GLY A 19 -1.32 -3.37 14.04
N GLY A 20 -1.61 -3.96 15.20
CA GLY A 20 -1.14 -3.51 16.50
C GLY A 20 -2.12 -2.61 17.24
N PHE A 21 -3.40 -2.55 16.88
CA PHE A 21 -4.37 -1.58 17.44
C PHE A 21 -5.72 -2.22 17.78
N TRP A 22 -6.16 -2.16 19.05
CA TRP A 22 -7.51 -2.60 19.45
C TRP A 22 -8.11 -1.69 20.55
N GLU A 23 -9.39 -1.90 20.89
CA GLU A 23 -10.14 -1.04 21.83
C GLU A 23 -9.65 -1.09 23.31
N GLY A 24 -8.55 -1.78 23.60
CA GLY A 24 -7.97 -1.88 24.94
C GLY A 24 -6.45 -1.82 24.99
N GLY A 25 -5.76 -1.51 23.88
CA GLY A 25 -4.30 -1.46 23.85
C GLY A 25 -3.71 -1.39 22.44
N SER A 26 -2.38 -1.38 22.40
CA SER A 26 -1.59 -1.45 21.18
C SER A 26 -0.37 -2.33 21.40
N HIS A 27 0.02 -3.11 20.39
CA HIS A 27 1.29 -3.83 20.38
C HIS A 27 2.15 -3.30 19.23
N HIS A 28 3.45 -3.15 19.49
CA HIS A 28 4.34 -2.38 18.62
C HIS A 28 5.14 -3.25 17.65
N GLY A 29 4.74 -4.48 17.36
CA GLY A 29 5.52 -5.41 16.52
C GLY A 29 5.80 -4.83 15.14
N LYS A 30 4.75 -4.61 14.34
CA LYS A 30 4.86 -3.97 13.01
C LYS A 30 5.42 -2.56 13.07
N LEU A 31 5.05 -1.79 14.10
CA LEU A 31 5.54 -0.42 14.27
C LEU A 31 7.06 -0.39 14.47
N LYS A 32 7.58 -1.28 15.32
CA LYS A 32 9.02 -1.40 15.60
C LYS A 32 9.76 -1.79 14.33
N GLU A 33 9.29 -2.82 13.62
CA GLU A 33 9.90 -3.25 12.37
C GLU A 33 9.94 -2.13 11.32
N LEU A 34 8.84 -1.38 11.19
CA LEU A 34 8.78 -0.21 10.31
C LEU A 34 9.85 0.83 10.69
N LEU A 35 10.00 1.14 11.98
CA LEU A 35 11.00 2.09 12.45
C LEU A 35 12.43 1.58 12.20
N ASP A 36 12.69 0.31 12.50
CA ASP A 36 14.01 -0.31 12.33
C ASP A 36 14.44 -0.27 10.85
N LEU A 37 13.52 -0.58 9.91
CA LEU A 37 13.77 -0.46 8.47
C LEU A 37 14.02 0.97 8.02
N LEU A 38 13.22 1.93 8.50
CA LEU A 38 13.34 3.35 8.16
C LEU A 38 14.60 4.01 8.73
N MET A 39 15.06 3.57 9.91
CA MET A 39 16.30 4.05 10.53
C MET A 39 17.55 3.36 9.96
N GLY A 40 17.41 2.11 9.49
CA GLY A 40 18.49 1.31 8.93
C GLY A 40 18.56 1.43 7.41
N GLU A 41 18.13 0.38 6.72
CA GLU A 41 18.34 0.14 5.29
C GLU A 41 17.67 1.19 4.39
N LEU A 42 16.53 1.74 4.82
CA LEU A 42 15.73 2.69 4.04
C LEU A 42 15.98 4.16 4.41
N SER A 43 16.92 4.43 5.32
CA SER A 43 17.20 5.79 5.85
C SER A 43 17.59 6.82 4.78
N LYS A 44 18.06 6.37 3.62
CA LYS A 44 18.43 7.22 2.47
C LYS A 44 17.49 7.04 1.28
N GLN A 45 16.26 6.61 1.51
CA GLN A 45 15.28 6.42 0.45
C GLN A 45 14.03 7.26 0.72
N ALA A 46 13.39 7.72 -0.35
CA ALA A 46 12.04 8.28 -0.25
C ALA A 46 11.06 7.12 -0.11
N VAL A 47 10.39 7.04 1.04
CA VAL A 47 9.51 5.90 1.36
C VAL A 47 8.06 6.37 1.41
N ILE A 48 7.18 5.63 0.74
CA ILE A 48 5.73 5.77 0.90
C ILE A 48 5.19 4.58 1.70
N VAL A 49 4.40 4.84 2.73
CA VAL A 49 3.79 3.81 3.56
C VAL A 49 2.27 3.91 3.43
N TRP A 50 1.66 2.83 2.97
CA TRP A 50 0.24 2.72 2.75
C TRP A 50 -0.48 2.10 3.95
N PHE A 51 -1.65 2.63 4.26
CA PHE A 51 -2.46 2.21 5.40
C PHE A 51 -3.93 2.06 5.02
N LYS A 52 -4.58 1.01 5.53
CA LYS A 52 -6.03 0.86 5.51
C LYS A 52 -6.71 1.77 6.53
N TYR A 53 -6.14 1.93 7.73
CA TYR A 53 -6.77 2.61 8.85
C TYR A 53 -6.08 3.92 9.25
N ASN A 54 -6.87 4.99 9.49
CA ASN A 54 -6.34 6.31 9.87
C ASN A 54 -5.64 6.31 11.23
N LEU A 55 -6.06 5.44 12.15
CA LEU A 55 -5.46 5.32 13.48
C LEU A 55 -4.00 4.87 13.38
N GLU A 56 -3.70 3.93 12.47
CA GLU A 56 -2.34 3.45 12.20
C GLU A 56 -1.45 4.59 11.72
N ILE A 57 -1.94 5.41 10.78
CA ILE A 57 -1.23 6.59 10.27
C ILE A 57 -0.86 7.53 11.42
N GLN A 58 -1.78 7.81 12.33
CA GLN A 58 -1.55 8.72 13.46
C GLN A 58 -0.52 8.17 14.46
N ALA A 59 -0.59 6.87 14.74
CA ALA A 59 0.33 6.18 15.63
C ALA A 59 1.75 6.15 15.03
N VAL A 60 1.88 5.74 13.77
CA VAL A 60 3.16 5.74 13.04
C VAL A 60 3.75 7.14 12.96
N ALA A 61 2.95 8.15 12.59
CA ALA A 61 3.42 9.55 12.54
C ALA A 61 3.95 10.03 13.90
N THR A 62 3.33 9.60 15.00
CA THR A 62 3.79 9.92 16.35
C THR A 62 5.10 9.21 16.69
N ALA A 63 5.25 7.96 16.29
CA ALA A 63 6.45 7.18 16.51
C ALA A 63 7.64 7.73 15.69
N LEU A 64 7.42 8.04 14.40
CA LEU A 64 8.43 8.65 13.53
C LEU A 64 8.93 9.98 14.08
N ARG A 65 8.01 10.84 14.56
CA ARG A 65 8.38 12.10 15.20
C ARG A 65 9.26 11.89 16.44
N LYS A 66 8.95 10.88 17.27
CA LYS A 66 9.77 10.54 18.45
C LYS A 66 11.15 10.00 18.06
N ALA A 67 11.26 9.29 16.94
CA ALA A 67 12.51 8.81 16.37
C ALA A 67 13.29 9.88 15.59
N GLY A 68 12.78 11.12 15.49
CA GLY A 68 13.43 12.20 14.74
C GLY A 68 13.30 12.07 13.21
N ILE A 69 12.39 11.23 12.72
CA ILE A 69 12.15 11.04 11.29
C ILE A 69 11.04 12.00 10.84
N THR A 70 11.38 12.87 9.87
CA THR A 70 10.38 13.74 9.25
C THR A 70 9.45 12.93 8.36
N SER A 71 8.14 13.17 8.53
CA SER A 71 7.12 12.50 7.75
C SER A 71 5.97 13.45 7.41
N ARG A 72 5.35 13.19 6.27
CA ARG A 72 4.14 13.84 5.80
C ARG A 72 2.99 12.85 5.79
N ARG A 73 1.75 13.33 5.91
CA ARG A 73 0.57 12.46 6.00
C ARG A 73 -0.58 12.92 5.10
N ILE A 74 -1.19 11.98 4.39
CA ILE A 74 -2.36 12.21 3.55
C ILE A 74 -3.50 11.30 4.03
N LEU A 75 -4.52 11.93 4.62
CA LEU A 75 -5.74 11.27 5.07
C LEU A 75 -6.89 11.50 4.08
N GLY A 76 -7.91 10.63 4.10
CA GLY A 76 -9.11 10.76 3.26
C GLY A 76 -9.85 12.10 3.41
N SER A 77 -9.71 12.77 4.55
CA SER A 77 -10.33 14.08 4.84
C SER A 77 -9.56 15.27 4.26
N VAL A 78 -8.34 15.09 3.76
CA VAL A 78 -7.53 16.20 3.21
C VAL A 78 -8.09 16.59 1.84
N SER A 79 -8.25 17.89 1.57
CA SER A 79 -8.72 18.40 0.28
C SER A 79 -7.71 18.14 -0.84
N PRO A 80 -8.13 18.04 -2.12
CA PRO A 80 -7.21 17.79 -3.23
C PRO A 80 -6.04 18.79 -3.30
N ASP A 81 -6.31 20.08 -3.12
CA ASP A 81 -5.27 21.13 -3.15
C ASP A 81 -4.23 20.96 -2.05
N GLU A 82 -4.68 20.58 -0.85
CA GLU A 82 -3.79 20.37 0.28
C GLU A 82 -2.95 19.08 0.10
N ARG A 83 -3.51 18.03 -0.52
CA ARG A 83 -2.74 16.84 -0.87
C ARG A 83 -1.60 17.17 -1.81
N GLU A 84 -1.86 18.00 -2.82
CA GLU A 84 -0.83 18.40 -3.78
C GLU A 84 0.26 19.25 -3.11
N ARG A 85 -0.10 20.12 -2.16
CA ARG A 85 0.89 20.86 -1.36
C ARG A 85 1.76 19.93 -0.53
N ILE A 86 1.15 18.98 0.18
CA ILE A 86 1.87 17.98 0.99
C ILE A 86 2.81 17.15 0.11
N ARG A 87 2.35 16.70 -1.05
CA ARG A 87 3.16 15.95 -2.02
C ARG A 87 4.35 16.76 -2.52
N LYS A 88 4.14 18.04 -2.91
CA LYS A 88 5.22 18.92 -3.36
C LYS A 88 6.25 19.17 -2.26
N ALA A 89 5.81 19.31 -1.00
CA ALA A 89 6.73 19.43 0.13
C ALA A 89 7.59 18.16 0.27
N TRP A 90 6.94 16.99 0.28
CA TRP A 90 7.62 15.70 0.36
C TRP A 90 8.66 15.48 -0.75
N ILE A 91 8.36 15.86 -2.01
CA ILE A 91 9.32 15.73 -3.13
C ILE A 91 10.58 16.61 -2.96
N ARG A 92 10.44 17.77 -2.31
CA ARG A 92 11.57 18.68 -2.05
C ARG A 92 12.49 18.13 -0.96
N GLU A 93 11.94 17.34 -0.06
CA GLU A 93 12.63 16.80 1.11
C GLU A 93 13.13 15.38 0.75
N ARG A 94 14.35 15.32 0.20
CA ARG A 94 14.94 14.18 -0.55
C ARG A 94 14.98 12.81 0.16
N PHE A 95 14.57 12.68 1.42
CA PHE A 95 14.60 11.46 2.25
C PHE A 95 13.44 11.37 3.25
N GLU A 96 12.25 11.84 2.88
CA GLU A 96 11.09 11.81 3.77
C GLU A 96 10.18 10.60 3.60
N VAL A 97 9.44 10.31 4.68
CA VAL A 97 8.41 9.27 4.71
C VAL A 97 7.05 9.90 4.44
N LEU A 98 6.35 9.42 3.42
CA LEU A 98 4.96 9.79 3.14
C LEU A 98 4.01 8.72 3.65
N LEU A 99 3.18 9.07 4.64
CA LEU A 99 2.14 8.19 5.18
C LEU A 99 0.82 8.46 4.48
N ILE A 100 0.22 7.47 3.85
CA ILE A 100 -0.98 7.67 3.02
C ILE A 100 -2.02 6.59 3.24
N GLN A 101 -3.29 7.00 3.29
CA GLN A 101 -4.39 6.07 3.30
C GLN A 101 -4.57 5.41 1.91
N LEU A 102 -4.70 4.10 1.86
CA LEU A 102 -4.81 3.31 0.61
C LEU A 102 -5.93 3.82 -0.31
N LYS A 103 -7.07 4.20 0.26
CA LYS A 103 -8.22 4.78 -0.48
C LYS A 103 -7.90 6.12 -1.16
N CYS A 104 -6.94 6.89 -0.63
CA CYS A 104 -6.49 8.13 -1.25
C CYS A 104 -5.64 7.89 -2.51
N GLY A 105 -5.07 6.69 -2.68
CA GLY A 105 -4.28 6.31 -3.86
C GLY A 105 -5.06 6.33 -5.18
N LYS A 106 -6.41 6.30 -5.11
CA LYS A 106 -7.28 6.36 -6.31
C LYS A 106 -7.32 7.73 -6.98
N GLN A 107 -6.82 8.79 -6.34
CA GLN A 107 -7.15 10.18 -6.72
C GLN A 107 -6.18 10.84 -7.71
N GLY A 108 -5.50 10.08 -8.58
CA GLY A 108 -4.79 10.66 -9.73
C GLY A 108 -3.48 11.40 -9.41
N ILE A 109 -2.95 11.27 -8.19
CA ILE A 109 -1.72 11.95 -7.76
C ILE A 109 -0.49 11.07 -8.09
N ASP A 110 0.57 11.68 -8.61
CA ASP A 110 1.84 11.02 -8.94
C ASP A 110 2.78 10.94 -7.72
N TYR A 111 3.21 9.72 -7.39
CA TYR A 111 4.13 9.39 -6.30
C TYR A 111 5.43 8.73 -6.81
N SER A 112 5.77 8.91 -8.10
CA SER A 112 6.99 8.39 -8.74
C SER A 112 8.32 8.72 -8.04
N HIS A 113 8.32 9.73 -7.18
CA HIS A 113 9.45 10.09 -6.33
C HIS A 113 9.83 9.00 -5.31
N ALA A 114 8.88 8.16 -4.86
CA ALA A 114 9.15 7.12 -3.87
C ALA A 114 10.01 6.00 -4.45
N ASP A 115 11.12 5.68 -3.80
CA ASP A 115 12.00 4.56 -4.15
C ASP A 115 11.56 3.25 -3.48
N THR A 116 10.86 3.34 -2.34
CA THR A 116 10.26 2.20 -1.65
C THR A 116 8.79 2.44 -1.32
N ALA A 117 7.97 1.44 -1.56
CA ALA A 117 6.55 1.40 -1.22
C ALA A 117 6.30 0.30 -0.18
N MET A 118 5.89 0.69 1.02
CA MET A 118 5.58 -0.23 2.11
C MET A 118 4.07 -0.28 2.34
N TYR A 119 3.54 -1.47 2.59
CA TYR A 119 2.15 -1.67 3.01
C TYR A 119 2.14 -2.08 4.47
N TYR A 120 1.73 -1.17 5.35
CA TYR A 120 1.57 -1.47 6.78
C TYR A 120 0.34 -2.34 7.03
N SER A 121 -0.73 -2.03 6.30
CA SER A 121 -1.98 -2.78 6.28
C SER A 121 -2.60 -2.74 4.88
N ASN A 122 -3.11 -3.88 4.43
CA ASN A 122 -3.65 -4.05 3.08
C ASN A 122 -5.19 -4.19 3.09
N THR A 123 -5.80 -4.00 1.92
CA THR A 123 -7.22 -4.32 1.69
C THR A 123 -7.36 -5.62 0.89
N TRP A 124 -8.52 -6.25 0.96
CA TRP A 124 -8.86 -7.45 0.17
C TRP A 124 -9.12 -7.15 -1.32
N ASP A 125 -9.22 -5.87 -1.66
CA ASP A 125 -9.46 -5.41 -3.01
C ASP A 125 -8.11 -5.25 -3.74
N PRO A 126 -7.77 -6.15 -4.68
CA PRO A 126 -6.51 -6.04 -5.42
C PRO A 126 -6.45 -4.78 -6.28
N GLU A 127 -7.59 -4.17 -6.61
CA GLU A 127 -7.64 -2.93 -7.40
C GLU A 127 -7.07 -1.75 -6.59
N ASP A 128 -7.36 -1.68 -5.29
CA ASP A 128 -6.77 -0.65 -4.42
C ASP A 128 -5.24 -0.70 -4.47
N ARG A 129 -4.68 -1.92 -4.40
CA ARG A 129 -3.24 -2.15 -4.48
C ARG A 129 -2.71 -1.80 -5.87
N TYR A 130 -3.29 -2.35 -6.92
CA TYR A 130 -2.87 -2.08 -8.30
C TYR A 130 -2.86 -0.58 -8.63
N GLN A 131 -3.92 0.14 -8.23
CA GLN A 131 -3.99 1.59 -8.41
C GLN A 131 -2.91 2.32 -7.62
N SER A 132 -2.62 1.89 -6.38
CA SER A 132 -1.55 2.48 -5.58
C SER A 132 -0.16 2.22 -6.17
N GLU A 133 0.10 1.01 -6.69
CA GLU A 133 1.36 0.62 -7.35
C GLU A 133 1.56 1.47 -8.61
N ALA A 134 0.51 1.62 -9.43
CA ALA A 134 0.51 2.41 -10.67
C ALA A 134 0.76 3.92 -10.46
N ARG A 135 0.65 4.46 -9.24
CA ARG A 135 1.03 5.85 -8.94
C ARG A 135 2.50 6.04 -8.66
N ILE A 136 3.24 4.96 -8.43
CA ILE A 136 4.66 4.98 -8.12
C ILE A 136 5.46 4.48 -9.32
N GLU A 137 4.92 3.48 -10.03
CA GLU A 137 5.45 3.02 -11.30
C GLU A 137 5.39 4.16 -12.33
N HIS A 138 6.55 4.67 -12.72
CA HIS A 138 6.67 5.66 -13.77
C HIS A 138 7.70 5.18 -14.81
N PRO A 139 7.37 5.18 -16.12
CA PRO A 139 8.27 4.65 -17.15
C PRO A 139 9.66 5.30 -17.19
N GLU A 140 9.74 6.58 -16.81
CA GLU A 140 10.99 7.35 -16.83
C GLU A 140 11.83 7.18 -15.54
N LYS A 141 11.32 6.46 -14.53
CA LYS A 141 12.03 6.23 -13.28
C LYS A 141 13.20 5.26 -13.53
N ARG A 142 14.42 5.73 -13.23
CA ARG A 142 15.66 4.94 -13.39
C ARG A 142 16.09 4.19 -12.13
N ARG A 143 15.50 4.50 -10.98
CA ARG A 143 15.81 3.86 -9.70
C ARG A 143 14.94 2.61 -9.50
N PRO A 144 15.49 1.53 -8.92
CA PRO A 144 14.70 0.35 -8.59
C PRO A 144 13.60 0.73 -7.61
N LEU A 145 12.42 0.14 -7.80
CA LEU A 145 11.27 0.31 -6.91
C LEU A 145 11.11 -0.95 -6.06
N LEU A 146 11.16 -0.79 -4.74
CA LEU A 146 10.99 -1.87 -3.78
C LEU A 146 9.57 -1.88 -3.20
N TYR A 147 8.89 -3.02 -3.22
CA TYR A 147 7.61 -3.23 -2.54
C TYR A 147 7.81 -4.10 -1.30
N LEU A 148 7.36 -3.62 -0.14
CA LEU A 148 7.42 -4.35 1.13
C LEU A 148 6.02 -4.47 1.73
N ASP A 149 5.64 -5.68 2.16
CA ASP A 149 4.41 -5.94 2.90
C ASP A 149 4.79 -6.27 4.36
N LEU A 150 4.31 -5.47 5.31
CA LEU A 150 4.48 -5.77 6.73
C LEU A 150 3.36 -6.75 7.16
N VAL A 151 3.74 -7.99 7.39
CA VAL A 151 2.84 -9.09 7.72
C VAL A 151 3.11 -9.56 9.14
N ALA A 152 2.07 -9.64 9.97
CA ALA A 152 2.17 -10.29 11.26
C ALA A 152 1.97 -11.80 11.08
N ALA A 153 2.93 -12.60 11.53
CA ALA A 153 2.87 -14.06 11.44
C ALA A 153 1.69 -14.65 12.23
N ASP A 154 1.10 -15.74 11.72
CA ASP A 154 -0.06 -16.41 12.31
C ASP A 154 -1.28 -15.49 12.47
N THR A 155 -1.45 -14.53 11.56
CA THR A 155 -2.59 -13.59 11.57
C THR A 155 -3.29 -13.52 10.22
N VAL A 156 -4.45 -12.84 10.20
CA VAL A 156 -5.24 -12.58 8.98
C VAL A 156 -4.47 -11.82 7.89
N ASP A 157 -3.31 -11.24 8.20
CA ASP A 157 -2.46 -10.61 7.19
C ASP A 157 -1.89 -11.64 6.20
N GLU A 158 -1.54 -12.84 6.65
CA GLU A 158 -1.01 -13.92 5.79
C GLU A 158 -2.07 -14.37 4.78
N ASP A 159 -3.27 -14.69 5.28
CA ASP A 159 -4.43 -15.04 4.46
C ASP A 159 -4.74 -13.96 3.42
N LEU A 160 -4.64 -12.69 3.82
CA LEU A 160 -4.90 -11.56 2.95
C LEU A 160 -3.87 -11.46 1.84
N ILE A 161 -2.57 -11.55 2.17
CA ILE A 161 -1.49 -11.49 1.18
C ILE A 161 -1.57 -12.67 0.21
N ASP A 162 -1.85 -13.87 0.70
CA ASP A 162 -2.00 -15.05 -0.14
C ASP A 162 -3.20 -14.92 -1.08
N ALA A 163 -4.33 -14.41 -0.59
CA ALA A 163 -5.49 -14.10 -1.43
C ALA A 163 -5.17 -13.05 -2.51
N LEU A 164 -4.41 -12.00 -2.19
CA LEU A 164 -3.98 -10.99 -3.16
C LEU A 164 -3.05 -11.59 -4.22
N ARG A 165 -2.11 -12.45 -3.83
CA ARG A 165 -1.20 -13.15 -4.75
C ARG A 165 -1.97 -14.08 -5.68
N ALA A 166 -2.91 -14.87 -5.15
CA ALA A 166 -3.76 -15.76 -5.93
C ALA A 166 -4.58 -14.98 -6.97
N LYS A 167 -5.26 -13.90 -6.55
CA LYS A 167 -6.04 -13.04 -7.47
C LYS A 167 -5.17 -12.39 -8.55
N LYS A 168 -3.96 -11.93 -8.22
CA LYS A 168 -3.01 -11.35 -9.19
C LYS A 168 -2.59 -12.39 -10.22
N LEU A 169 -2.35 -13.64 -9.80
CA LEU A 169 -2.01 -14.75 -10.68
C LEU A 169 -3.16 -15.09 -11.64
N GLU A 170 -4.39 -15.22 -11.13
CA GLU A 170 -5.59 -15.52 -11.93
C GLU A 170 -5.86 -14.46 -13.00
N SER A 171 -5.81 -13.18 -12.61
CA SER A 171 -5.99 -12.05 -13.54
C SER A 171 -4.93 -12.06 -14.66
N ARG A 172 -3.66 -12.31 -14.32
CA ARG A 172 -2.58 -12.42 -15.32
C ARG A 172 -2.78 -13.60 -16.26
N TYR A 173 -3.21 -14.75 -15.74
CA TYR A 173 -3.51 -15.93 -16.54
C TYR A 173 -4.66 -15.67 -17.53
N PHE A 174 -5.73 -15.03 -17.05
CA PHE A 174 -6.87 -14.64 -17.87
C PHE A 174 -6.47 -13.67 -19.00
N LEU A 175 -5.72 -12.61 -18.68
CA LEU A 175 -5.22 -11.64 -19.67
C LEU A 175 -4.31 -12.29 -20.72
N ARG A 176 -3.39 -13.17 -20.29
CA ARG A 176 -2.51 -13.91 -21.22
C ARG A 176 -3.33 -14.81 -22.17
N ARG A 177 -4.39 -15.45 -21.67
CA ARG A 177 -5.30 -16.27 -22.48
C ARG A 177 -6.06 -15.42 -23.50
N LEU A 178 -6.51 -14.22 -23.12
CA LEU A 178 -7.17 -13.28 -24.03
C LEU A 178 -6.22 -12.79 -25.12
N LEU A 179 -5.02 -12.31 -24.76
CA LEU A 179 -4.01 -11.86 -25.73
C LEU A 179 -3.64 -12.95 -26.73
N ASN A 180 -3.48 -14.19 -26.26
CA ASN A 180 -3.22 -15.33 -27.14
C ASN A 180 -4.38 -15.58 -28.13
N ARG A 181 -5.64 -15.48 -27.68
CA ARG A 181 -6.81 -15.60 -28.57
C ARG A 181 -6.83 -14.49 -29.62
N THR A 182 -6.55 -13.25 -29.22
CA THR A 182 -6.51 -12.10 -30.15
C THR A 182 -5.40 -12.26 -31.17
N ARG A 183 -4.20 -12.71 -30.75
CA ARG A 183 -3.08 -13.02 -31.64
C ARG A 183 -3.43 -14.10 -32.68
N VAL A 184 -4.07 -15.19 -32.24
CA VAL A 184 -4.53 -16.25 -33.15
C VAL A 184 -5.59 -15.76 -34.13
N ARG A 185 -6.52 -14.89 -33.70
CA ARG A 185 -7.50 -14.27 -34.60
C ARG A 185 -6.85 -13.36 -35.64
N HIS A 186 -5.85 -12.58 -35.25
CA HIS A 186 -5.15 -11.68 -36.17
C HIS A 186 -4.38 -12.46 -37.24
N LEU A 187 -3.68 -13.53 -36.86
CA LEU A 187 -2.96 -14.40 -37.80
C LEU A 187 -3.89 -15.09 -38.80
N LYS A 188 -5.10 -15.51 -38.37
CA LYS A 188 -6.10 -16.10 -39.26
C LYS A 188 -6.79 -15.10 -40.19
N GLY A 189 -6.83 -13.82 -39.80
CA GLY A 189 -7.40 -12.74 -40.61
C GLY A 189 -6.42 -12.15 -41.64
N SER A 190 -5.12 -12.40 -41.50
CA SER A 190 -4.08 -11.98 -42.45
C SER A 190 -3.78 -13.03 -43.54
N GLU A 191 -4.39 -14.21 -43.45
CA GLU A 191 -4.28 -15.31 -44.44
C GLU A 191 -5.49 -15.38 -45.39
N GLN A 192 -6.41 -14.41 -45.33
CA GLN A 192 -7.52 -14.19 -46.26
C GLN A 192 -7.30 -12.89 -47.05
#